data_AF-A0A2K3JN74-F1
#
_entry.id   AF-A0A2K3JN74-F1
#
_cell.length_a   1.000
_cell.length_b   1.000
_cell.length_c   1.000
_cell.angle_alpha   90.00
_cell.angle_beta   90.00
_cell.angle_gamma   90.00
#
_symmetry.space_group_name_H-M   'P 1'
#
loop_
_entity.id
_entity.type
_entity.pdbx_description
1 polymer ?
#
loop_
_entity_poly.entity_id
_entity_poly.type
_entity_poly.pdbx_seq_one_letter_code
_entity_poly.pdbx_strand_id
1 'polypeptide(L)' 'MKDYLSTIPSNLDLVFVVGAMAYGKVETDYTEDYIAVSEYQLTAAYCIARICNSIEGKWNIL' A
#
# COMPACT_ATOMS: atom_id res chain seq x y z
N MET A 1 0.93 -5.92 6.00
CA MET A 1 1.76 -4.94 5.24
C MET A 1 3.25 -5.19 5.39
N LYS A 2 3.81 -5.26 6.61
CA LYS A 2 5.25 -5.55 6.81
C LYS A 2 5.67 -6.90 6.22
N ASP A 3 4.84 -7.94 6.38
CA ASP A 3 5.09 -9.27 5.82
C ASP A 3 4.99 -9.31 4.29
N TYR A 4 4.12 -8.49 3.72
CA TYR A 4 4.03 -8.33 2.26
C TYR A 4 5.26 -7.60 1.70
N LEU A 5 5.73 -6.58 2.41
CA LEU A 5 6.91 -5.84 1.99
C LEU A 5 8.19 -6.67 2.12
N SER A 6 8.28 -7.62 3.06
CA SER A 6 9.48 -8.47 3.23
C SER A 6 9.65 -9.50 2.11
N THR A 7 8.56 -9.90 1.42
CA THR A 7 8.64 -10.81 0.27
C THR A 7 9.08 -10.11 -1.01
N ILE A 8 9.03 -8.78 -1.06
CA ILE A 8 9.37 -8.02 -2.27
C ILE A 8 10.88 -7.74 -2.30
N PRO A 9 11.60 -8.08 -3.40
CA PRO A 9 13.02 -7.75 -3.53
C PRO A 9 13.24 -6.23 -3.59
N SER A 10 14.38 -5.76 -3.08
CA SER A 10 14.71 -4.32 -3.01
C SER A 10 15.02 -3.67 -4.37
N ASN A 11 15.14 -4.46 -5.43
CA ASN A 11 15.49 -4.02 -6.78
C ASN A 11 14.27 -3.97 -7.73
N LEU A 12 13.06 -3.89 -7.17
CA LEU A 12 11.81 -3.80 -7.91
C LEU A 12 11.13 -2.48 -7.57
N ASP A 13 10.67 -1.77 -8.61
CA ASP A 13 9.87 -0.56 -8.45
C ASP A 13 8.45 -0.93 -8.00
N LEU A 14 8.01 -0.33 -6.90
CA LEU A 14 6.72 -0.61 -6.27
C LEU A 14 5.73 0.53 -6.54
N VAL A 15 4.59 0.20 -7.13
CA VAL A 15 3.49 1.13 -7.39
C VAL A 15 2.28 0.74 -6.55
N PHE A 16 1.81 1.65 -5.69
CA PHE A 16 0.61 1.46 -4.90
C PHE A 16 -0.51 2.33 -5.44
N VAL A 17 -1.63 1.71 -5.81
CA VAL A 17 -2.83 2.42 -6.29
C VAL A 17 -3.78 2.60 -5.12
N VAL A 18 -4.03 3.86 -4.74
CA VAL A 18 -4.95 4.20 -3.65
C VAL A 18 -6.13 4.98 -4.21
N GLY A 19 -7.34 4.46 -4.00
CA GLY A 19 -8.57 5.15 -4.39
C GLY A 19 -8.82 6.39 -3.53
N ALA A 20 -8.72 7.58 -4.12
CA ALA A 20 -9.10 8.85 -3.49
C ALA A 20 -10.60 9.17 -3.72
N MET A 21 -11.47 8.18 -3.49
CA MET A 21 -12.92 8.27 -3.74
C MET A 21 -13.70 8.21 -2.42
N ALA A 22 -14.87 8.86 -2.37
CA ALA A 22 -15.74 8.81 -1.19
C ALA A 22 -16.37 7.43 -0.98
N TYR A 23 -16.82 6.81 -2.08
CA TYR A 23 -17.34 5.45 -2.12
C TYR A 23 -17.00 4.83 -3.47
N GLY A 24 -16.70 3.54 -3.49
CA GLY A 24 -16.31 2.81 -4.69
C GLY A 24 -15.15 1.86 -4.42
N LYS A 25 -14.87 1.00 -5.39
CA LYS A 25 -13.72 0.10 -5.38
C LYS A 25 -12.72 0.58 -6.42
N VAL A 26 -11.43 0.52 -6.08
CA VAL A 26 -10.38 0.80 -7.06
C VAL A 26 -10.25 -0.42 -7.98
N GLU A 27 -10.60 -0.27 -9.24
CA GLU A 27 -10.46 -1.30 -10.27
C GLU A 27 -9.76 -0.69 -11.47
N THR A 28 -8.59 -1.24 -11.78
CA THR A 28 -7.68 -0.71 -12.79
C THR A 28 -7.00 -1.86 -13.51
N ASP A 29 -6.83 -1.77 -14.83
CA ASP A 29 -6.28 -2.88 -15.62
C ASP A 29 -4.79 -3.12 -15.38
N TYR A 30 -4.10 -2.18 -14.73
CA TYR A 30 -2.67 -2.22 -14.45
C TYR A 30 -2.33 -2.68 -13.03
N THR A 31 -3.32 -3.03 -12.20
CA THR A 31 -3.08 -3.59 -10.87
C THR A 31 -2.95 -5.11 -10.93
N GLU A 32 -1.85 -5.63 -10.41
CA GLU A 32 -1.58 -7.07 -10.36
C GLU A 32 -2.25 -7.76 -9.17
N ASP A 33 -2.27 -7.10 -8.01
CA ASP A 33 -2.77 -7.69 -6.77
C ASP A 33 -3.46 -6.66 -5.85
N TYR A 34 -4.35 -7.16 -5.00
CA TYR A 34 -5.09 -6.39 -4.00
C TYR A 34 -4.66 -6.76 -2.59
N ILE A 35 -4.11 -5.79 -1.88
CA ILE A 35 -3.67 -5.95 -0.49
C ILE A 35 -4.59 -5.22 0.49
N ALA A 36 -4.95 -5.90 1.58
CA ALA A 36 -5.64 -5.28 2.71
C ALA A 36 -4.62 -4.70 3.70
N VAL A 37 -4.59 -3.37 3.84
CA VAL A 37 -3.71 -2.67 4.80
C VAL A 37 -4.25 -2.75 6.23
N SER A 38 -5.56 -2.92 6.39
CA SER A 38 -6.29 -2.95 7.66
C SER A 38 -7.58 -3.77 7.50
N GLU A 39 -8.03 -4.39 8.59
CA GLU A 39 -9.34 -5.07 8.67
C GLU A 39 -10.51 -4.06 8.73
N TYR A 40 -10.21 -2.80 9.05
CA TYR A 40 -11.16 -1.69 9.08
C TYR A 40 -11.00 -0.79 7.86
N GLN A 41 -12.10 -0.18 7.43
CA GLN A 41 -12.12 0.86 6.40
C GLN A 41 -11.34 2.08 6.86
N LEU A 42 -10.38 2.51 6.04
CA LEU A 42 -9.52 3.65 6.31
C LEU A 42 -9.82 4.78 5.33
N THR A 43 -9.56 6.01 5.74
CA THR A 43 -9.48 7.12 4.79
C THR A 43 -8.27 6.93 3.88
N ALA A 44 -8.35 7.42 2.63
CA ALA A 44 -7.24 7.30 1.68
C ALA A 44 -5.93 7.86 2.24
N ALA A 45 -5.98 9.01 2.92
CA ALA A 45 -4.82 9.65 3.55
C ALA A 45 -4.17 8.76 4.63
N TYR A 46 -4.98 8.14 5.49
CA TYR A 46 -4.45 7.26 6.53
C TYR A 46 -3.91 5.94 5.95
N CYS A 47 -4.53 5.43 4.89
CA CYS A 47 -4.02 4.27 4.16
C CYS A 47 -2.63 4.54 3.56
N ILE A 48 -2.45 5.69 2.90
CA ILE A 48 -1.14 6.14 2.37
C ILE A 48 -0.11 6.27 3.49
N ALA A 49 -0.47 6.93 4.60
CA ALA A 49 0.44 7.06 5.74
C ALA A 49 0.92 5.70 6.27
N ARG A 50 0.02 4.71 6.38
CA ARG A 50 0.37 3.35 6.83
C ARG A 50 1.30 2.62 5.86
N ILE A 51 1.10 2.83 4.55
CA ILE A 51 1.97 2.29 3.49
C ILE A 51 3.36 2.92 3.62
N CYS A 52 3.46 4.26 3.66
CA CYS A 52 4.73 4.99 3.80
C CYS A 52 5.50 4.58 5.06
N ASN A 53 4.86 4.54 6.23
CA ASN A 53 5.49 4.10 7.48
C ASN A 53 6.05 2.66 7.38
N SER A 54 5.36 1.78 6.65
CA SER A 54 5.81 0.39 6.49
C SER A 54 7.01 0.29 5.54
N ILE A 55 7.03 1.13 4.50
CA ILE A 55 8.11 1.29 3.53
C ILE A 55 9.35 1.88 4.21
N GLU A 56 9.20 2.96 4.96
CA GLU A 56 10.26 3.60 5.76
C GLU A 56 10.97 2.57 6.64
N GLY A 57 10.21 1.72 7.33
CA GLY A 57 10.76 0.62 8.13
C GLY A 57 11.52 -0.44 7.34
N LYS A 58 11.12 -0.74 6.09
CA LYS A 58 11.84 -1.70 5.22
C LYS A 58 13.16 -1.14 4.71
N TRP A 59 13.19 0.14 4.32
CA TRP A 59 14.39 0.80 3.80
C TRP A 59 15.23 1.48 4.90
N ASN A 60 14.83 1.36 6.16
CA ASN A 60 15.50 1.97 7.31
C ASN A 60 15.64 3.49 7.16
N ILE A 61 14.58 4.13 6.67
CA ILE A 61 14.43 5.58 6.56
C ILE A 61 13.71 6.06 7.83
N LEU A 62 14.23 7.12 8.46
CA LEU A 62 13.71 7.73 9.69
C LEU A 62 12.83 8.94 9.38
#